data_AF-A0A9E6MWU8-F1
#
_entry.id   AF-A0A9E6MWU8-F1
#
_cell.length_a   1.000
_cell.length_b   1.000
_cell.length_c   1.000
_cell.angle_alpha   90.00
_cell.angle_beta   90.00
_cell.angle_gamma   90.00
#
_symmetry.space_group_name_H-M   'P 1'
#
loop_
_entity.id
_entity.type
_entity.pdbx_description
1 polymer ?
#
loop_
_entity_poly.entity_id
_entity_poly.type
_entity_poly.pdbx_seq_one_letter_code
_entity_poly.pdbx_strand_id
1 'polypeptide(L)'
;MTIKIYVDGACIGNPGPGGWGVYIPSLDPPLELYGSEPRSTNNRMEMQAAIEALRAMPDGADILILSDSKLLVKGMNEWMLGWINNGRLLPNSSNPVANVDLWKILLDESACRTVRWKWVKGHSGIHGNEVADRLANKGCKESGRTSQGNRGQTRQRKTIQWSKAI
;
A
#
# COMPACT_ATOMS: atom_id res chain seq x y z
N MET A 1 -8.04 4.47 19.64
CA MET A 1 -7.73 3.04 19.43
C MET A 1 -6.89 2.91 18.18
N THR A 2 -5.84 2.08 18.16
CA THR A 2 -5.00 1.90 16.97
C THR A 2 -5.66 0.93 15.98
N ILE A 3 -5.81 1.36 14.73
CA ILE A 3 -6.33 0.54 13.62
C ILE A 3 -5.16 -0.24 13.01
N LYS A 4 -5.26 -1.58 13.00
CA LYS A 4 -4.28 -2.45 12.34
C LYS A 4 -4.66 -2.63 10.87
N ILE A 5 -3.73 -2.33 9.97
CA ILE A 5 -3.94 -2.46 8.53
C ILE A 5 -2.83 -3.34 7.95
N TYR A 6 -3.21 -4.41 7.28
CA TYR A 6 -2.29 -5.30 6.57
C TYR A 6 -2.26 -4.91 5.11
N VAL A 7 -1.06 -4.80 4.54
CA VAL A 7 -0.88 -4.41 3.14
C VAL A 7 0.14 -5.31 2.46
N ASP A 8 -0.12 -5.63 1.19
CA ASP A 8 0.78 -6.44 0.38
C ASP A 8 0.69 -6.06 -1.10
N GLY A 9 1.76 -6.37 -1.85
CA GLY A 9 1.89 -6.13 -3.28
C GLY A 9 2.51 -7.33 -3.98
N ALA A 10 1.96 -7.65 -5.16
CA ALA A 10 2.42 -8.74 -6.00
C ALA A 10 2.63 -8.26 -7.43
N CYS A 11 3.48 -8.97 -8.18
CA CYS A 11 3.70 -8.71 -9.59
C CYS A 11 4.03 -10.01 -10.35
N ILE A 12 3.38 -10.25 -11.49
CA ILE A 12 3.69 -11.39 -12.36
C ILE A 12 4.79 -10.96 -13.33
N GLY A 13 6.03 -11.36 -13.05
CA GLY A 13 7.21 -10.78 -13.71
C GLY A 13 7.55 -9.41 -13.15
N ASN A 14 8.82 -8.99 -13.21
CA ASN A 14 9.28 -7.77 -12.57
C ASN A 14 10.25 -6.97 -13.48
N PRO A 15 9.73 -6.05 -14.32
CA PRO A 15 8.37 -5.51 -14.33
C PRO A 15 7.33 -6.42 -15.04
N GLY A 16 6.05 -6.26 -14.68
CA GLY A 16 4.93 -7.02 -15.25
C GLY A 16 3.56 -6.59 -14.69
N PRO A 17 2.46 -7.32 -14.97
CA PRO A 17 1.16 -7.03 -14.37
C PRO A 17 1.21 -7.12 -12.85
N GLY A 18 0.84 -6.02 -12.18
CA GLY A 18 0.92 -5.86 -10.74
C GLY A 18 -0.45 -5.78 -10.08
N GLY A 19 -0.48 -6.09 -8.79
CA GLY A 19 -1.66 -5.99 -7.95
C GLY A 19 -1.29 -5.67 -6.51
N TRP A 20 -2.17 -4.96 -5.82
CA TRP A 20 -2.00 -4.55 -4.44
C TRP A 20 -3.23 -4.94 -3.62
N GLY A 21 -3.05 -5.19 -2.33
CA GLY A 21 -4.09 -5.63 -1.41
C GLY A 21 -4.00 -4.95 -0.05
N VAL A 22 -5.15 -4.61 0.53
CA VAL A 22 -5.30 -4.00 1.85
C VAL A 22 -6.37 -4.74 2.63
N TYR A 23 -6.07 -5.07 3.89
CA TYR A 23 -7.00 -5.72 4.80
C TYR A 23 -7.05 -5.03 6.16
N ILE A 24 -8.26 -4.70 6.63
CA ILE A 24 -8.51 -4.05 7.93
C ILE A 24 -9.51 -4.92 8.72
N PRO A 25 -9.02 -5.77 9.63
CA PRO A 25 -9.88 -6.72 10.35
C PRO A 25 -10.74 -6.08 11.44
N SER A 26 -10.40 -4.88 11.91
CA SER A 26 -11.08 -4.25 13.04
C SER A 26 -12.38 -3.53 12.66
N LEU A 27 -12.72 -3.44 11.37
CA LEU A 27 -14.01 -2.90 10.93
C LEU A 27 -15.05 -4.02 10.88
N ASP A 28 -16.32 -3.65 10.99
CA ASP A 28 -17.44 -4.58 10.87
C ASP A 28 -18.38 -4.16 9.71
N PRO A 29 -18.41 -4.91 8.59
CA PRO A 29 -17.55 -6.06 8.29
C PRO A 29 -16.08 -5.63 8.04
N PRO A 30 -15.11 -6.57 8.08
CA PRO A 30 -13.73 -6.29 7.72
C PRO A 30 -13.61 -5.63 6.34
N LEU A 31 -12.69 -4.67 6.22
CA LEU A 31 -12.46 -4.01 4.94
C LEU A 31 -11.40 -4.76 4.14
N GLU A 32 -11.76 -5.15 2.93
CA GLU A 32 -10.86 -5.67 1.90
C GLU A 32 -10.84 -4.72 0.71
N LEU A 33 -9.66 -4.18 0.38
CA LEU A 33 -9.44 -3.40 -0.85
C LEU A 33 -8.36 -4.06 -1.68
N TYR A 34 -8.47 -3.94 -2.99
CA TYR A 34 -7.44 -4.38 -3.92
C TYR A 34 -7.54 -3.61 -5.23
N GLY A 35 -6.46 -3.64 -6.01
CA GLY A 35 -6.43 -3.06 -7.34
C GLY A 35 -5.25 -3.57 -8.15
N SER A 36 -5.10 -3.04 -9.36
CA SER A 36 -4.14 -3.55 -10.34
C SER A 36 -3.49 -2.45 -11.17
N GLU A 37 -2.31 -2.77 -11.70
CA GLU A 37 -1.55 -1.94 -12.63
C GLU A 37 -1.02 -2.84 -13.77
N PRO A 38 -1.33 -2.56 -15.05
CA PRO A 38 -0.93 -3.42 -16.18
C PRO A 38 0.57 -3.67 -16.30
N ARG A 39 1.39 -2.72 -15.84
CA ARG A 39 2.84 -2.82 -15.86
C ARG A 39 3.44 -2.08 -14.67
N SER A 40 3.86 -2.85 -13.67
CA SER A 40 4.44 -2.36 -12.42
C SER A 40 5.64 -3.22 -11.99
N THR A 41 6.10 -3.03 -10.76
CA THR A 41 7.07 -3.85 -10.06
C THR A 41 6.52 -4.25 -8.69
N ASN A 42 7.10 -5.26 -8.06
CA ASN A 42 6.65 -5.69 -6.71
C ASN A 42 6.70 -4.53 -5.71
N ASN A 43 7.85 -3.86 -5.63
CA ASN A 43 8.07 -2.73 -4.72
C ASN A 43 7.03 -1.61 -4.91
N ARG A 44 6.68 -1.30 -6.17
CA ARG A 44 5.66 -0.27 -6.44
C ARG A 44 4.28 -0.70 -5.97
N MET A 45 3.93 -1.98 -6.11
CA MET A 45 2.64 -2.49 -5.64
C MET A 45 2.55 -2.57 -4.11
N GLU A 46 3.63 -2.94 -3.43
CA GLU A 46 3.72 -2.89 -1.96
C GLU A 46 3.50 -1.45 -1.45
N MET A 47 4.15 -0.47 -2.09
CA MET A 47 3.97 0.95 -1.77
C MET A 47 2.56 1.46 -2.11
N GLN A 48 2.00 1.03 -3.24
CA GLN A 48 0.65 1.40 -3.65
C GLN A 48 -0.40 0.87 -2.65
N ALA A 49 -0.22 -0.35 -2.14
CA ALA A 49 -1.09 -0.92 -1.11
C ALA A 49 -1.12 -0.03 0.15
N ALA A 50 0.05 0.43 0.61
CA ALA A 50 0.15 1.34 1.74
C ALA A 50 -0.50 2.71 1.48
N ILE A 51 -0.35 3.27 0.28
CA ILE A 51 -1.01 4.52 -0.12
C ILE A 51 -2.54 4.39 -0.04
N GLU A 52 -3.09 3.32 -0.62
CA GLU A 52 -4.54 3.10 -0.63
C GLU A 52 -5.09 2.78 0.75
N ALA A 53 -4.30 2.11 1.61
CA ALA A 53 -4.61 1.93 3.02
C ALA A 53 -4.73 3.27 3.75
N LEU A 54 -3.77 4.19 3.58
CA LEU A 54 -3.82 5.52 4.21
C LEU A 54 -5.03 6.33 3.70
N ARG A 55 -5.27 6.34 2.39
CA ARG A 55 -6.41 7.04 1.77
C ARG A 55 -7.78 6.56 2.24
N ALA A 56 -7.89 5.32 2.66
CA ALA A 56 -9.14 4.77 3.20
C ALA A 56 -9.43 5.29 4.62
N MET A 57 -8.42 5.75 5.35
CA MET A 57 -8.54 6.20 6.75
C MET A 57 -8.87 7.69 6.83
N PRO A 58 -9.59 8.15 7.86
CA PRO A 58 -9.82 9.57 8.06
C PRO A 58 -8.53 10.25 8.54
N ASP A 59 -8.49 11.57 8.42
CA ASP A 59 -7.45 12.38 9.05
C ASP A 59 -7.50 12.20 10.58
N GLY A 60 -6.34 12.27 11.24
CA GLY A 60 -6.20 12.07 12.68
C GLY A 60 -6.24 10.60 13.14
N ALA A 61 -6.46 9.65 12.23
CA ALA A 61 -6.46 8.22 12.58
C ALA A 61 -5.11 7.77 13.17
N ASP A 62 -5.18 6.90 14.18
CA ASP A 62 -4.03 6.19 14.75
C ASP A 62 -3.90 4.80 14.11
N ILE A 63 -2.85 4.59 13.31
CA ILE A 63 -2.72 3.47 12.38
C ILE A 63 -1.43 2.70 12.66
N LEU A 64 -1.52 1.37 12.61
CA LEU A 64 -0.39 0.48 12.50
C LEU A 64 -0.46 -0.26 11.15
N ILE A 65 0.41 0.12 10.22
CA ILE A 65 0.59 -0.60 8.95
C ILE A 65 1.53 -1.78 9.17
N LEU A 66 1.07 -2.98 8.80
CA LEU A 66 1.82 -4.22 8.81
C LEU A 66 2.06 -4.67 7.37
N SER A 67 3.33 -4.91 7.04
CA SER A 67 3.76 -5.40 5.73
C SER A 67 5.02 -6.25 5.88
N ASP A 68 5.21 -7.22 5.01
CA ASP A 68 6.45 -7.98 4.89
C ASP A 68 7.49 -7.33 3.96
N SER A 69 7.14 -6.23 3.31
CA SER A 69 8.06 -5.38 2.56
C SER A 69 9.05 -4.67 3.50
N LYS A 70 10.29 -5.16 3.51
CA LYS A 70 11.39 -4.47 4.21
C LYS A 70 11.67 -3.11 3.59
N LEU A 71 11.52 -2.97 2.26
CA LEU A 71 11.74 -1.70 1.56
C LEU A 71 10.77 -0.63 2.09
N LEU A 72 9.48 -0.94 2.13
CA LEU A 72 8.45 -0.02 2.61
C LEU A 72 8.69 0.34 4.08
N VAL A 73 8.81 -0.66 4.95
CA VAL A 73 8.91 -0.45 6.41
C VAL A 73 10.18 0.30 6.78
N LYS A 74 11.34 -0.08 6.22
CA LYS A 74 12.60 0.63 6.48
C LYS A 74 12.62 2.00 5.81
N GLY A 75 12.04 2.14 4.63
CA GLY A 75 11.92 3.43 3.96
C GLY A 75 11.20 4.44 4.84
N MET A 76 10.04 4.07 5.40
CA MET A 76 9.26 4.96 6.27
C MET A 76 9.89 5.17 7.66
N ASN A 77 10.49 4.14 8.27
CA ASN A 77 11.01 4.25 9.65
C ASN A 77 12.46 4.76 9.74
N GLU A 78 13.33 4.39 8.80
CA GLU A 78 14.78 4.57 8.93
C GLU A 78 15.34 5.57 7.91
N TRP A 79 14.91 5.50 6.64
CA TRP A 79 15.60 6.20 5.55
C TRP A 79 14.97 7.54 5.19
N MET A 80 13.66 7.70 5.42
CA MET A 80 12.89 8.84 4.94
C MET A 80 13.48 10.19 5.37
N LEU A 81 13.82 10.34 6.64
CA LEU A 81 14.38 11.59 7.16
C LEU A 81 15.71 11.94 6.48
N GLY A 82 16.57 10.95 6.26
CA GLY A 82 17.82 11.14 5.53
C GLY A 82 17.60 11.53 4.07
N TRP A 83 16.60 10.96 3.40
CA TRP A 83 16.26 11.32 2.03
C TRP A 83 15.69 12.74 1.90
N ILE A 84 14.89 13.18 2.88
CA ILE A 84 14.41 14.56 2.97
C ILE A 84 15.59 15.51 3.15
N ASN A 85 16.42 15.27 4.16
CA ASN A 85 17.55 16.16 4.51
C ASN A 85 18.57 16.28 3.37
N ASN A 86 18.80 15.20 2.64
CA ASN A 86 19.74 15.17 1.53
C ASN A 86 19.11 15.58 0.19
N GLY A 87 17.87 16.09 0.20
CA GLY A 87 17.18 16.57 -1.00
C GLY A 87 16.85 15.50 -2.04
N ARG A 88 16.93 14.21 -1.68
CA ARG A 88 16.77 13.10 -2.65
C ARG A 88 15.33 12.87 -3.10
N LEU A 89 14.36 13.52 -2.46
CA LEU A 89 12.95 13.53 -2.84
C LEU A 89 12.55 14.75 -3.70
N LEU A 90 13.49 15.66 -3.96
CA LEU A 90 13.21 16.88 -4.72
C LEU A 90 13.05 16.59 -6.22
N PRO A 91 12.18 17.32 -6.95
CA PRO A 91 11.96 17.12 -8.39
C PRO A 91 13.22 17.28 -9.25
N ASN A 92 14.17 18.09 -8.80
CA ASN A 92 15.43 18.42 -9.48
C ASN A 92 16.66 17.77 -8.82
N SER A 93 16.45 16.74 -7.99
CA SER A 93 17.56 15.99 -7.39
C SER A 93 18.45 15.37 -8.47
N SER A 94 19.76 15.53 -8.36
CA SER A 94 20.74 14.86 -9.22
C SER A 94 20.90 13.37 -8.89
N ASN A 95 20.42 12.92 -7.73
CA ASN A 95 20.43 11.51 -7.31
C ASN A 95 19.13 11.14 -6.58
N PRO A 96 18.00 11.11 -7.30
CA PRO A 96 16.70 10.80 -6.72
C PRO A 96 16.66 9.36 -6.23
N VAL A 97 15.90 9.11 -5.17
CA VAL A 97 15.60 7.72 -4.75
C VAL A 97 14.70 7.05 -5.78
N ALA A 98 14.84 5.74 -5.95
CA ALA A 98 13.88 4.97 -6.74
C ALA A 98 12.46 5.10 -6.15
N ASN A 99 11.44 5.14 -7.02
CA ASN A 99 10.03 5.31 -6.65
C ASN A 99 9.75 6.62 -5.88
N VAL A 100 10.50 7.69 -6.16
CA VAL A 100 10.32 9.01 -5.53
C VAL A 100 8.88 9.52 -5.62
N ASP A 101 8.19 9.21 -6.71
CA ASP A 101 6.79 9.55 -6.93
C ASP A 101 5.88 8.95 -5.85
N LEU A 102 6.07 7.68 -5.50
CA LEU A 102 5.27 7.00 -4.48
C LEU A 102 5.69 7.39 -3.06
N TRP A 103 6.98 7.61 -2.81
CA TRP A 103 7.46 8.06 -1.49
C TRP A 103 6.87 9.41 -1.09
N LYS A 104 6.76 10.34 -2.04
CA LYS A 104 6.14 11.65 -1.79
C LYS A 104 4.66 11.51 -1.43
N ILE A 105 3.92 10.68 -2.15
CA ILE A 105 2.51 10.41 -1.84
C ILE A 105 2.37 9.77 -0.46
N LEU A 106 3.23 8.78 -0.12
CA LEU A 106 3.23 8.15 1.20
C LEU A 106 3.47 9.16 2.32
N LEU A 107 4.42 10.08 2.14
CA LEU A 107 4.69 11.15 3.10
C LEU A 107 3.47 12.05 3.30
N ASP A 108 2.89 12.53 2.20
CA ASP A 108 1.75 13.44 2.23
C ASP A 108 0.54 12.78 2.92
N GLU A 109 0.22 11.55 2.54
CA GLU A 109 -0.88 10.78 3.15
C GLU A 109 -0.60 10.37 4.60
N SER A 110 0.67 10.23 4.99
CA SER A 110 1.03 9.94 6.38
C SER A 110 0.96 11.19 7.26
N ALA A 111 1.16 12.39 6.70
CA ALA A 111 1.31 13.62 7.48
C ALA A 111 0.06 14.01 8.27
N CYS A 112 -1.14 13.68 7.78
CA CYS A 112 -2.40 13.95 8.48
C CYS A 112 -2.83 12.85 9.46
N ARG A 113 -2.00 11.81 9.68
CA ARG A 113 -2.35 10.62 10.48
C ARG A 113 -1.21 10.25 11.44
N THR A 114 -1.52 9.56 12.53
CA THR A 114 -0.49 8.97 13.38
C THR A 114 -0.17 7.57 12.85
N VAL A 115 0.88 7.42 12.06
CA VAL A 115 1.19 6.15 11.39
C VAL A 115 2.43 5.48 11.99
N ARG A 116 2.29 4.20 12.37
CA ARG A 116 3.40 3.31 12.72
C ARG A 116 3.55 2.22 11.68
N TRP A 117 4.78 1.87 11.35
CA TRP A 117 5.10 0.84 10.35
C TRP A 117 5.79 -0.34 11.03
N LYS A 118 5.24 -1.54 10.86
CA LYS A 118 5.78 -2.76 11.44
C LYS A 118 6.03 -3.82 10.38
N TRP A 119 7.27 -4.28 10.32
CA TRP A 119 7.62 -5.43 9.50
C TRP A 119 7.05 -6.71 10.12
N VAL A 120 6.41 -7.51 9.29
CA VAL A 120 5.98 -8.86 9.62
C VAL A 120 6.68 -9.85 8.71
N LYS A 121 6.82 -11.10 9.15
CA LYS A 121 7.38 -12.14 8.30
C LYS A 121 6.31 -12.58 7.29
N GLY A 122 6.64 -12.53 6.01
CA GLY A 122 5.77 -13.06 4.95
C GLY A 122 5.56 -14.57 5.08
N HIS A 123 4.39 -15.04 4.63
CA HIS A 123 3.98 -16.46 4.63
C HIS A 123 4.20 -17.20 5.96
N SER A 124 4.02 -16.51 7.10
CA SER A 124 4.31 -17.07 8.43
C SER A 124 3.06 -17.41 9.24
N GLY A 125 1.90 -17.64 8.62
CA GLY A 125 0.64 -17.92 9.34
C GLY A 125 -0.08 -16.67 9.87
N ILE A 126 0.37 -15.46 9.52
CA ILE A 126 -0.29 -14.23 9.95
C ILE A 126 -1.49 -14.00 9.05
N HIS A 127 -2.67 -14.39 9.55
CA HIS A 127 -3.93 -14.32 8.80
C HIS A 127 -4.13 -12.99 8.04
N GLY A 128 -3.90 -11.85 8.69
CA GLY A 128 -4.08 -10.56 8.03
C GLY A 128 -3.14 -10.32 6.84
N ASN A 129 -1.89 -10.80 6.92
CA ASN A 129 -0.93 -10.71 5.82
C ASN A 129 -1.32 -11.67 4.69
N GLU A 130 -1.79 -12.87 5.01
CA GLU A 130 -2.26 -13.84 4.02
C GLU A 130 -3.50 -13.35 3.26
N VAL A 131 -4.39 -12.63 3.94
CA VAL A 131 -5.54 -11.99 3.29
C VAL A 131 -5.07 -10.87 2.36
N ALA A 132 -4.10 -10.04 2.78
CA ALA A 132 -3.53 -8.99 1.93
C ALA A 132 -2.80 -9.56 0.70
N ASP A 133 -1.99 -10.61 0.86
CA ASP A 133 -1.32 -11.34 -0.24
C ASP A 133 -2.35 -11.90 -1.23
N ARG A 134 -3.40 -12.55 -0.72
CA ARG A 134 -4.50 -13.06 -1.55
C ARG A 134 -5.16 -11.96 -2.36
N LEU A 135 -5.36 -10.79 -1.78
CA LEU A 135 -5.94 -9.60 -2.43
C LEU A 135 -5.01 -9.03 -3.50
N ALA A 136 -3.71 -8.92 -3.21
CA ALA A 136 -2.70 -8.47 -4.18
C ALA A 136 -2.63 -9.40 -5.39
N ASN A 137 -2.58 -10.72 -5.15
CA ASN A 137 -2.62 -11.73 -6.21
C ASN A 137 -3.92 -11.71 -7.02
N LYS A 138 -5.06 -11.38 -6.40
CA LYS A 138 -6.32 -11.15 -7.11
C LYS A 138 -6.18 -9.98 -8.09
N GLY A 139 -5.62 -8.86 -7.64
CA GLY A 139 -5.31 -7.70 -8.49
C GLY A 139 -4.43 -8.06 -9.69
N CYS A 140 -3.33 -8.78 -9.47
CA CYS A 140 -2.43 -9.25 -10.53
C CYS A 140 -3.17 -10.05 -11.61
N LYS A 141 -3.99 -11.02 -11.20
CA LYS A 141 -4.73 -11.90 -12.11
C LYS A 141 -5.75 -11.14 -12.94
N GLU A 142 -6.44 -10.16 -12.34
CA GLU A 142 -7.38 -9.30 -13.06
C GLU A 142 -6.63 -8.42 -14.06
N SER A 143 -5.47 -7.87 -13.68
CA SER A 143 -4.63 -7.09 -14.59
C SER A 143 -4.19 -7.86 -15.84
N GLY A 144 -3.78 -9.12 -15.67
CA GLY A 144 -3.35 -9.97 -16.79
C GLY A 144 -4.48 -10.31 -17.76
N ARG A 145 -5.74 -10.28 -17.30
CA ARG A 145 -6.93 -10.51 -18.13
C ARG A 145 -7.35 -9.27 -18.91
N THR A 146 -7.20 -8.06 -18.35
CA THR A 146 -7.61 -6.81 -19.02
C THR A 146 -6.74 -6.47 -20.24
N SER A 147 -5.55 -7.06 -20.38
CA SER A 147 -4.72 -6.97 -21.59
C SER A 147 -5.33 -7.67 -22.81
N GLN A 148 -6.37 -8.48 -22.63
CA GLN A 148 -7.21 -9.06 -23.68
C GLN A 148 -8.69 -8.69 -23.46
N GLY A 149 -9.06 -7.46 -23.79
CA GLY A 149 -10.46 -7.07 -23.95
C GLY A 149 -11.02 -6.16 -22.85
N ASN A 150 -11.40 -4.96 -23.29
CA ASN A 150 -12.28 -3.97 -22.65
C ASN A 150 -11.78 -3.17 -21.44
N ARG A 151 -11.84 -1.84 -21.61
CA ARG A 151 -11.56 -0.80 -20.61
C ARG A 151 -12.60 -0.85 -19.49
N GLY A 152 -12.20 -1.26 -18.30
CA GLY A 152 -13.01 -1.16 -17.09
C GLY A 152 -12.13 -0.89 -15.88
N GLN A 153 -11.94 0.38 -15.52
CA GLN A 153 -11.34 0.76 -14.24
C GLN A 153 -12.30 0.37 -13.12
N THR A 154 -12.07 -0.75 -12.45
CA THR A 154 -12.80 -1.07 -11.21
C THR A 154 -12.12 -0.36 -10.03
N ARG A 155 -12.26 0.97 -9.94
CA ARG A 155 -12.02 1.68 -8.68
C ARG A 155 -13.20 1.39 -7.76
N GLN A 156 -13.10 0.37 -6.91
CA GLN A 156 -14.00 0.26 -5.76
C GLN A 156 -13.63 1.34 -4.73
N ARG A 157 -14.02 2.59 -4.98
CA ARG A 157 -14.09 3.59 -3.91
C ARG A 157 -15.34 3.31 -3.09
N LYS A 158 -15.24 2.43 -2.08
CA LYS A 158 -16.24 2.40 -1.01
C LYS A 158 -15.96 3.59 -0.10
N THR A 159 -16.87 4.56 -0.06
CA THR A 159 -16.83 5.63 0.95
C THR A 159 -17.14 5.00 2.30
N ILE A 160 -16.14 4.89 3.18
CA ILE A 160 -16.32 4.38 4.53
C ILE A 160 -16.87 5.52 5.39
N GLN A 161 -18.06 5.34 5.97
CA GLN A 161 -18.61 6.27 6.96
C GLN A 161 -18.00 5.96 8.33
N TRP A 162 -16.95 6.70 8.69
CA TRP A 162 -16.21 6.52 9.95
C TRP A 162 -17.01 6.88 11.21
N SER A 163 -18.14 7.58 11.11
CA SER A 163 -18.96 8.00 12.24
C SER A 163 -19.66 6.88 13.02
N LYS A 164 -19.59 5.62 12.52
CA LYS A 164 -20.21 4.44 13.15
C LYS A 164 -19.22 3.31 13.42
N ALA A 165 -17.94 3.48 13.09
CA ALA A 165 -16.94 2.41 13.04
C ALA A 165 -15.94 2.44 14.21
N ILE A 166 -16.12 3.35 15.17
CA ILE A 166 -15.27 3.53 16.36
C ILE A 166 -16.16 3.65 17.59
#